data_AF-A0A9P6MLF3-F1
#
_entry.id   AF-A0A9P6MLF3-F1
#
_cell.length_a   1.000
_cell.length_b   1.000
_cell.length_c   1.000
_cell.angle_alpha   90.00
_cell.angle_beta   90.00
_cell.angle_gamma   90.00
#
_symmetry.space_group_name_H-M   'P 1'
#
loop_
_entity.id
_entity.type
_entity.pdbx_description
1 polymer ?
#
loop_
_entity_poly.entity_id
_entity_poly.type
_entity_poly.pdbx_seq_one_letter_code
_entity_poly.pdbx_strand_id
1 'polypeptide(L)' 'SAPQSQQSQQPMYYNAAVPTTTASCEADAKAFTNCLETNNNNMSVCQWYLEQLKACQTMSAQY' A
#
# COMPACT_ATOMS: atom_id res chain seq x y z
N SER A 1 -23.75 -55.02 -7.25
CA SER A 1 -22.79 -53.91 -7.09
C SER A 1 -23.08 -52.85 -8.12
N ALA A 2 -23.60 -51.69 -7.70
CA ALA A 2 -23.80 -50.51 -8.55
C ALA A 2 -23.12 -49.33 -7.86
N PRO A 3 -22.15 -48.65 -8.50
CA PRO A 3 -21.53 -47.46 -7.93
C PRO A 3 -22.18 -46.23 -8.57
N GLN A 4 -22.90 -45.42 -7.79
CA GLN A 4 -23.16 -44.03 -8.16
C GLN A 4 -23.75 -43.25 -6.98
N SER A 5 -22.92 -42.42 -6.37
CA SER A 5 -23.38 -41.14 -5.84
C SER A 5 -22.23 -40.14 -6.02
N GLN A 6 -22.42 -39.40 -7.11
CA GLN A 6 -21.66 -38.29 -7.64
C GLN A 6 -21.62 -37.16 -6.60
N GLN A 7 -20.48 -36.93 -5.94
CA GLN A 7 -20.32 -35.80 -5.04
C GLN A 7 -19.87 -34.58 -5.84
N SER A 8 -20.87 -33.76 -6.14
CA SER A 8 -20.81 -32.48 -6.81
C SER A 8 -20.14 -31.38 -5.97
N GLN A 9 -19.24 -30.65 -6.63
CA GLN A 9 -19.08 -29.19 -6.65
C GLN A 9 -18.76 -28.45 -5.33
N GLN A 10 -17.60 -27.80 -5.28
CA GLN A 10 -17.50 -26.33 -5.11
C GLN A 10 -16.06 -25.83 -5.34
N PRO A 11 -15.77 -25.00 -6.35
CA PRO A 11 -14.57 -24.18 -6.37
C PRO A 11 -14.76 -23.00 -5.39
N MET A 12 -14.01 -23.02 -4.30
CA MET A 12 -13.87 -21.88 -3.38
C MET A 12 -13.23 -20.72 -4.13
N TYR A 13 -14.04 -19.73 -4.51
CA TYR A 13 -13.57 -18.46 -5.05
C TYR A 13 -12.94 -17.68 -3.89
N TYR A 14 -11.61 -17.79 -3.71
CA TYR A 14 -10.89 -16.98 -2.74
C TYR A 14 -10.80 -15.56 -3.28
N ASN A 15 -11.86 -14.80 -3.02
CA ASN A 15 -11.93 -13.37 -3.27
C ASN A 15 -11.17 -12.63 -2.15
N ALA A 16 -9.88 -12.89 -1.99
CA ALA A 16 -9.03 -11.92 -1.32
C ALA A 16 -8.67 -10.88 -2.36
N ALA A 17 -9.39 -9.75 -2.31
CA ALA A 17 -8.86 -8.50 -2.79
C ALA A 17 -7.47 -8.34 -2.14
N VAL A 18 -6.42 -8.68 -2.89
CA VAL A 18 -5.10 -8.11 -2.66
C VAL A 18 -5.35 -6.61 -2.82
N PRO A 19 -5.29 -5.79 -1.76
CA PRO A 19 -5.12 -4.38 -1.99
C PRO A 19 -3.79 -4.30 -2.74
N THR A 20 -3.87 -4.14 -4.05
CA THR A 20 -2.77 -3.62 -4.85
C THR A 20 -2.51 -2.27 -4.21
N THR A 21 -1.57 -2.23 -3.27
CA THR A 21 -1.00 -1.01 -2.72
C THR A 21 -0.20 -0.39 -3.86
N THR A 22 -0.93 0.12 -4.85
CA THR A 22 -0.55 1.27 -5.67
C THR A 22 -0.56 2.51 -4.78
N ALA A 23 -0.01 2.38 -3.56
CA ALA A 23 0.32 3.50 -2.72
C ALA A 23 1.58 4.10 -3.34
N SER A 24 1.37 4.74 -4.50
CA SER A 24 2.16 5.88 -4.93
C SER A 24 2.42 6.72 -3.68
N CYS A 25 3.61 7.30 -3.57
CA CYS A 25 4.11 8.00 -2.38
C CYS A 25 3.28 9.17 -1.85
N GLU A 26 2.05 9.34 -2.35
CA GLU A 26 1.00 10.26 -1.96
C GLU A 26 0.75 10.28 -0.44
N ALA A 27 0.75 9.12 0.24
CA ALA A 27 0.58 9.08 1.69
C ALA A 27 1.75 9.75 2.42
N ASP A 28 2.99 9.37 2.08
CA ASP A 28 4.20 9.96 2.66
C ASP A 28 4.38 11.42 2.25
N ALA A 29 4.01 11.76 1.01
CA ALA A 29 4.06 13.12 0.49
C ALA A 29 3.10 14.04 1.26
N LYS A 30 1.87 13.58 1.49
CA LYS A 30 0.88 14.31 2.29
C LYS A 30 1.34 14.49 3.73
N ALA A 31 1.93 13.46 4.32
CA ALA A 31 2.47 13.53 5.69
C ALA A 31 3.62 14.55 5.79
N PHE A 32 4.53 14.56 4.81
CA PHE A 32 5.61 15.55 4.73
C PHE A 32 5.06 16.97 4.54
N THR A 33 4.15 17.20 3.60
CA THR A 33 3.55 18.52 3.37
C THR A 33 2.82 19.04 4.62
N ASN A 34 2.03 18.20 5.29
CA ASN A 34 1.33 18.59 6.51
C ASN A 34 2.31 18.99 7.62
N CYS A 35 3.42 18.27 7.76
CA CYS A 35 4.48 18.65 8.70
C CYS A 35 5.03 20.05 8.39
N LEU A 36 5.27 20.37 7.12
CA LEU A 36 5.76 21.70 6.72
C LEU A 36 4.76 22.80 7.04
N GLU A 37 3.49 22.59 6.72
CA GLU A 37 2.42 23.56 7.01
C GLU A 37 2.32 23.84 8.51
N THR A 38 2.40 22.79 9.33
CA THR A 38 2.28 22.90 10.79
C THR A 38 3.52 23.51 11.46
N ASN A 39 4.69 23.38 10.86
CA ASN A 39 5.97 23.80 11.44
C ASN A 39 6.59 25.02 10.74
N ASN A 40 5.79 25.89 10.12
CA ASN A 40 6.28 27.08 9.40
C ASN A 40 7.36 26.75 8.35
N ASN A 41 7.20 25.65 7.64
CA ASN A 41 8.15 25.10 6.66
C ASN A 41 9.53 24.73 7.26
N ASN A 42 9.60 24.46 8.57
CA ASN A 42 10.82 23.99 9.22
C ASN A 42 11.13 22.53 8.85
N MET A 43 11.96 22.38 7.82
CA MET A 43 12.41 21.09 7.30
C MET A 43 13.14 20.23 8.34
N SER A 44 13.84 20.84 9.30
CA SER A 44 14.59 20.11 10.32
C SER A 44 13.68 19.31 11.24
N VAL A 45 12.48 19.82 11.53
CA VAL A 45 11.45 19.11 12.31
C VAL A 45 10.81 17.99 11.47
N CYS A 46 10.69 18.21 10.17
CA CYS A 46 10.05 17.29 9.22
C CYS A 46 10.98 16.24 8.60
N GLN A 47 12.23 16.15 9.07
CA GLN A 47 13.24 15.28 8.46
C GLN A 47 12.80 13.81 8.42
N TRP A 48 12.15 13.31 9.47
CA TRP A 48 11.64 11.94 9.51
C TRP A 48 10.62 11.64 8.39
N TYR A 49 9.68 12.58 8.15
CA TYR A 49 8.70 12.45 7.06
C TYR A 49 9.34 12.52 5.68
N LEU A 50 10.41 13.32 5.53
CA LEU A 50 11.18 13.39 4.30
C LEU A 50 11.89 12.06 4.00
N GLU A 51 12.42 11.38 5.02
CA GLU A 51 13.05 10.07 4.85
C GLU A 51 12.04 9.00 4.42
N GLN A 52 10.85 8.99 5.02
CA GLN A 52 9.73 8.13 4.60
C GLN A 52 9.35 8.38 3.12
N LEU A 53 9.20 9.65 2.73
CA LEU A 53 8.88 10.02 1.35
C LEU A 53 9.98 9.58 0.37
N LYS A 54 11.26 9.75 0.74
CA LYS A 54 12.39 9.31 -0.09
C LYS A 54 12.45 7.79 -0.24
N ALA A 55 12.20 7.04 0.84
CA ALA A 55 12.18 5.58 0.79
C ALA A 55 11.10 5.09 -0.18
N CYS A 56 9.92 5.70 -0.14
CA CYS A 56 8.87 5.40 -1.11
C CYS A 56 9.28 5.77 -2.56
N GLN A 57 9.83 6.97 -2.79
CA GLN A 57 10.23 7.40 -4.15
C GLN A 57 11.28 6.49 -4.78
N THR A 58 12.18 5.92 -3.96
CA THR A 58 13.19 4.96 -4.43
C THR A 58 12.56 3.68 -4.97
N MET A 59 11.42 3.25 -4.40
CA MET A 59 10.68 2.08 -4.88
C MET A 59 9.88 2.39 -6.15
N SER A 60 9.34 3.61 -6.30
CA SER A 60 8.68 4.03 -7.55
C SER A 60 9.65 4.18 -8.73
N ALA A 61 10.93 4.48 -8.48
CA ALA A 61 11.95 4.57 -9.54
C ALA A 61 12.41 3.20 -10.08
N GLN A 62 12.01 2.09 -9.44
CA GLN A 62 12.39 0.72 -9.85
C GLN A 62 11.40 0.04 -10.82
N TYR A 63 10.41 0.77 -11.34
CA TYR A 63 9.38 0.26 -12.28
C TYR A 63 9.48 0.91 -13.66
#